data_AF-A0A1L9RUJ7-F1
#
_entry.id   AF-A0A1L9RUJ7-F1
#
_cell.length_a   1.000
_cell.length_b   1.000
_cell.length_c   1.000
_cell.angle_alpha   90.00
_cell.angle_beta   90.00
_cell.angle_gamma   90.00
#
_symmetry.space_group_name_H-M   'P 1'
#
loop_
_entity.id
_entity.type
_entity.pdbx_description
1 polymer ?
#
loop_
_entity_poly.entity_id
_entity_poly.type
_entity_poly.pdbx_seq_one_letter_code
_entity_poly.pdbx_strand_id
1 'polypeptide(L)'
;MMSFDAAASPLNSSDPQARLLSASCLDFLLIELVPMAERIARELSDGNQQPDDEEVKETTFFRLESLGYRVGQGLAERFSRDRPRFTDNLDVIKFLCKDLWTILFRKQIDNLKTNHRGVYVLNDNSFRPFARMSMSVRSEAVSMAQATIQPKP
;
A
#
# COMPACT_ATOMS: atom_id res chain seq x y z
N MET A 1 4.20 -23.38 -25.74
CA MET A 1 4.02 -23.63 -24.30
C MET A 1 5.35 -23.33 -23.62
N MET A 2 5.57 -22.10 -23.20
CA MET A 2 6.81 -21.71 -22.49
C MET A 2 6.52 -21.77 -21.00
N SER A 3 7.17 -22.72 -20.34
CA SER A 3 7.16 -22.86 -18.89
C SER A 3 7.86 -21.62 -18.31
N PHE A 4 7.10 -20.74 -17.69
CA PHE A 4 7.67 -19.69 -16.85
C PHE A 4 8.07 -20.37 -15.54
N ASP A 5 9.39 -20.49 -15.31
CA ASP A 5 9.93 -20.80 -14.00
C ASP A 5 9.29 -19.84 -12.99
N ALA A 6 8.47 -20.39 -12.11
CA ALA A 6 7.95 -19.65 -10.98
C ALA A 6 9.16 -19.31 -10.12
N ALA A 7 9.59 -18.04 -10.16
CA ALA A 7 10.64 -17.53 -9.29
C ALA A 7 10.34 -18.03 -7.87
N ALA A 8 11.26 -18.84 -7.32
CA ALA A 8 11.13 -19.41 -5.99
C ALA A 8 10.69 -18.31 -5.03
N SER A 9 9.67 -18.58 -4.21
CA SER A 9 9.24 -17.62 -3.19
C SER A 9 10.48 -17.14 -2.42
N PRO A 10 10.76 -15.83 -2.34
CA PRO A 10 11.98 -15.30 -1.71
C PRO A 10 12.04 -15.56 -0.18
N LEU A 11 11.06 -16.27 0.36
CA LEU A 11 10.93 -16.67 1.75
C LEU A 11 11.05 -18.19 1.81
N ASN A 12 12.26 -18.67 2.07
CA ASN A 12 12.50 -20.08 2.38
C ASN A 12 12.08 -20.31 3.84
N SER A 13 10.96 -21.01 4.06
CA SER A 13 10.49 -21.35 5.41
C SER A 13 11.45 -22.27 6.19
N SER A 14 12.44 -22.83 5.51
CA SER A 14 13.48 -23.68 6.07
C SER A 14 14.72 -22.91 6.51
N ASP A 15 14.80 -21.60 6.25
CA ASP A 15 15.93 -20.77 6.68
C ASP A 15 15.80 -20.46 8.19
N PRO A 16 16.73 -20.93 9.03
CA PRO A 16 16.70 -20.69 10.47
C PRO A 16 16.81 -19.21 10.85
N GLN A 17 17.26 -18.34 9.94
CA GLN A 17 17.35 -16.90 10.13
C GLN A 17 16.12 -16.15 9.59
N ALA A 18 15.18 -16.85 8.94
CA ALA A 18 13.95 -16.24 8.46
C ALA A 18 13.06 -15.84 9.64
N ARG A 19 12.89 -14.53 9.84
CA ARG A 19 11.92 -13.98 10.79
C ARG A 19 10.53 -14.00 10.15
N LEU A 20 9.80 -15.08 10.38
CA LEU A 20 8.43 -15.23 9.91
C LEU A 20 7.44 -14.71 10.97
N LEU A 21 6.41 -14.01 10.51
CA LEU A 21 5.31 -13.53 11.33
C LEU A 21 3.98 -14.02 10.73
N SER A 22 2.95 -14.15 11.55
CA SER A 22 1.61 -14.46 11.05
C SER A 22 1.12 -13.34 10.14
N ALA A 23 0.54 -13.69 8.99
CA ALA A 23 -0.06 -12.72 8.08
C ALA A 23 -1.16 -11.89 8.78
N SER A 24 -1.86 -12.48 9.75
CA SER A 24 -2.87 -11.77 10.53
C SER A 24 -2.32 -10.61 11.36
N CYS A 25 -1.03 -10.63 11.73
CA CYS A 25 -0.42 -9.50 12.43
C CYS A 25 -0.42 -8.24 11.55
N LEU A 26 -0.17 -8.39 10.25
CA LEU A 26 -0.24 -7.28 9.30
C LEU A 26 -1.70 -6.82 9.13
N ASP A 27 -2.64 -7.75 9.04
CA ASP A 27 -4.07 -7.40 8.93
C ASP A 27 -4.54 -6.54 10.12
N PHE A 28 -4.24 -6.97 11.35
CA PHE A 28 -4.62 -6.22 12.56
C PHE A 28 -3.91 -4.87 12.65
N LEU A 29 -2.62 -4.82 12.26
CA LEU A 29 -1.89 -3.56 12.20
C LEU A 29 -2.55 -2.58 11.24
N LEU A 30 -2.91 -3.03 10.04
CA LEU A 30 -3.53 -2.18 9.01
C LEU A 30 -4.93 -1.70 9.42
N ILE A 31 -5.71 -2.55 10.10
CA ILE A 31 -7.02 -2.18 10.65
C ILE A 31 -6.89 -1.04 11.67
N GLU A 32 -5.91 -1.12 12.57
CA GLU A 32 -5.71 -0.12 13.62
C GLU A 32 -4.93 1.11 13.17
N LEU A 33 -4.27 1.06 12.01
CA LEU A 33 -3.37 2.12 11.57
C LEU A 33 -4.10 3.45 11.34
N VAL A 34 -5.25 3.42 10.66
CA VAL A 34 -6.04 4.63 10.36
C VAL A 34 -6.68 5.20 11.63
N PRO A 35 -7.41 4.42 12.46
CA PRO A 35 -7.96 4.94 13.72
C PRO A 35 -6.89 5.46 14.68
N MET A 36 -5.72 4.79 14.75
CA MET A 36 -4.60 5.30 15.53
C MET A 36 -4.10 6.64 14.99
N ALA A 37 -4.02 6.77 13.67
CA ALA A 37 -3.55 8.01 13.06
C ALA A 37 -4.51 9.19 13.31
N GLU A 38 -5.82 8.94 13.23
CA GLU A 38 -6.87 9.92 13.56
C GLU A 38 -6.83 10.33 15.02
N ARG A 39 -6.68 9.37 15.96
CA ARG A 39 -6.57 9.70 17.39
C ARG A 39 -5.39 10.63 17.66
N ILE A 40 -4.23 10.30 17.11
CA ILE A 40 -3.03 11.13 17.29
C ILE A 40 -3.22 12.51 16.63
N ALA A 41 -3.86 12.58 15.47
CA ALA A 41 -4.16 13.86 14.83
C ALA A 41 -5.05 14.75 15.72
N ARG A 42 -6.08 14.17 16.37
CA ARG A 42 -6.97 14.89 17.30
C ARG A 42 -6.29 15.26 18.63
N GLU A 43 -5.31 14.49 19.09
CA GLU A 43 -4.52 14.81 20.28
C GLU A 43 -3.55 15.98 20.06
N LEU A 44 -3.08 16.15 18.83
CA LEU A 44 -2.11 17.17 18.46
C LEU A 44 -2.75 18.51 18.08
N SER A 45 -4.04 18.53 17.76
CA SER A 45 -4.79 19.78 17.56
C SER A 45 -4.99 20.50 18.90
N ASP A 46 -4.59 21.77 18.98
CA ASP A 46 -4.52 22.55 20.21
C ASP A 46 -5.80 22.51 21.07
N GLY A 47 -5.62 22.19 22.36
CA GLY A 47 -6.67 21.78 23.30
C GLY A 47 -7.72 22.81 23.73
N ASN A 48 -7.96 23.87 22.96
CA ASN A 48 -9.01 24.87 23.23
C ASN A 48 -10.09 24.98 22.16
N GLN A 49 -9.93 24.32 21.00
CA GLN A 49 -10.97 24.23 19.96
C GLN A 49 -11.11 22.79 19.50
N GLN A 50 -12.36 22.36 19.30
CA GLN A 50 -12.62 21.08 18.66
C GLN A 50 -12.03 21.14 17.25
N PRO A 51 -11.08 20.24 16.89
CA PRO A 51 -10.44 20.30 15.60
C PRO A 51 -11.44 20.10 14.48
N ASP A 52 -11.28 20.88 13.42
CA ASP A 52 -12.09 20.71 12.22
C ASP A 52 -11.82 19.34 11.59
N ASP A 53 -12.87 18.68 11.10
CA ASP A 53 -12.75 17.33 10.55
C ASP A 53 -11.89 17.30 9.28
N GLU A 54 -11.76 18.42 8.55
CA GLU A 54 -10.85 18.52 7.40
C GLU A 54 -9.38 18.57 7.85
N GLU A 55 -9.06 19.35 8.89
CA GLU A 55 -7.72 19.41 9.48
C GLU A 55 -7.25 18.05 10.02
N VAL A 56 -8.14 17.34 10.73
CA VAL A 56 -7.86 15.99 11.23
C VAL A 56 -7.58 15.03 10.06
N LYS A 57 -8.36 15.10 8.98
CA LYS A 57 -8.16 14.26 7.80
C LYS A 57 -6.83 14.55 7.12
N GLU A 58 -6.47 15.81 6.94
CA GLU A 58 -5.20 16.19 6.32
C GLU A 58 -4.01 15.71 7.15
N THR A 59 -4.04 15.93 8.46
CA THR A 59 -3.01 15.45 9.40
C THR A 59 -2.91 13.93 9.40
N THR A 60 -4.06 13.24 9.40
CA THR A 60 -4.13 11.78 9.32
C THR A 60 -3.50 11.28 8.02
N PHE A 61 -3.86 11.89 6.88
CA PHE A 61 -3.32 11.53 5.57
C PHE A 61 -1.81 11.71 5.52
N PHE A 62 -1.30 12.87 5.96
CA PHE A 62 0.13 13.17 6.01
C PHE A 62 0.91 12.12 6.82
N ARG A 63 0.38 11.70 7.98
CA ARG A 63 1.04 10.71 8.83
C ARG A 63 1.06 9.32 8.19
N LEU A 64 -0.04 8.91 7.57
CA LEU A 64 -0.13 7.62 6.86
C LEU A 64 0.79 7.60 5.63
N GLU A 65 0.83 8.70 4.87
CA GLU A 65 1.69 8.88 3.71
C GLU A 65 3.17 8.82 4.10
N SER A 66 3.57 9.55 5.14
CA SER A 66 4.94 9.54 5.67
C SER A 66 5.38 8.15 6.15
N LEU A 67 4.48 7.39 6.79
CA LEU A 67 4.76 6.02 7.19
C LEU A 67 4.94 5.11 5.97
N GLY A 68 4.03 5.21 5.00
CA GLY A 68 4.10 4.49 3.74
C GLY A 68 5.38 4.78 2.97
N TYR A 69 5.81 6.05 2.92
CA TYR A 69 7.05 6.47 2.28
C TYR A 69 8.27 5.80 2.92
N ARG A 70 8.40 5.87 4.26
CA ARG A 70 9.55 5.29 4.98
C ARG A 70 9.63 3.78 4.82
N VAL A 71 8.49 3.09 4.93
CA VAL A 71 8.41 1.63 4.72
C VAL A 71 8.74 1.30 3.26
N GLY A 72 8.14 2.02 2.31
CA GLY A 72 8.35 1.85 0.88
C GLY A 72 9.80 2.03 0.45
N GLN A 73 10.49 3.05 0.98
CA GLN A 73 11.91 3.27 0.74
C GLN A 73 12.74 2.07 1.20
N GLY A 74 12.54 1.61 2.44
CA GLY A 74 13.30 0.47 2.98
C GLY A 74 13.03 -0.84 2.21
N LEU A 75 11.79 -1.06 1.76
CA LEU A 75 11.45 -2.21 0.92
C LEU A 75 12.10 -2.09 -0.47
N ALA A 76 12.05 -0.91 -1.09
CA ALA A 76 12.65 -0.67 -2.39
C ALA A 76 14.16 -0.90 -2.33
N GLU A 77 14.86 -0.33 -1.37
CA GLU A 77 16.30 -0.55 -1.15
C GLU A 77 16.61 -2.04 -0.96
N ARG A 78 15.87 -2.71 -0.06
CA ARG A 78 16.10 -4.12 0.27
C ARG A 78 15.89 -5.05 -0.92
N PHE A 79 14.81 -4.86 -1.68
CA PHE A 79 14.41 -5.80 -2.74
C PHE A 79 14.91 -5.41 -4.13
N SER A 80 15.51 -4.22 -4.29
CA SER A 80 16.20 -3.83 -5.51
C SER A 80 17.73 -4.00 -5.44
N ARG A 81 18.30 -4.26 -4.25
CA ARG A 81 19.75 -4.33 -4.03
C ARG A 81 20.52 -5.16 -5.06
N ASP A 82 20.02 -6.36 -5.37
CA ASP A 82 20.71 -7.33 -6.22
C ASP A 82 20.24 -7.25 -7.70
N ARG A 83 19.53 -6.18 -8.06
CA ARG A 83 19.01 -5.95 -9.41
C ARG A 83 19.90 -4.98 -10.19
N PRO A 84 19.94 -5.08 -11.53
CA PRO A 84 20.44 -3.99 -12.35
C PRO A 84 19.72 -2.68 -11.99
N ARG A 85 20.49 -1.58 -12.00
CA ARG A 85 19.96 -0.25 -11.70
C ARG A 85 18.84 0.09 -12.69
N PHE A 86 17.73 0.61 -12.17
CA PHE A 86 16.62 1.05 -13.00
C PHE A 86 17.09 2.18 -13.93
N THR A 87 16.88 2.00 -15.23
CA THR A 87 17.36 2.93 -16.25
C THR A 87 16.28 3.86 -16.75
N ASP A 88 15.02 3.42 -16.68
CA ASP A 88 13.86 4.20 -17.07
C ASP A 88 12.65 3.96 -16.14
N ASN A 89 11.59 4.73 -16.36
CA ASN A 89 10.34 4.60 -15.61
C ASN A 89 9.66 3.24 -15.82
N LEU A 90 9.84 2.61 -16.98
CA LEU A 90 9.21 1.33 -17.28
C LEU A 90 9.79 0.22 -16.40
N ASP A 91 11.10 0.24 -16.16
CA ASP A 91 11.79 -0.69 -15.26
C ASP A 91 11.26 -0.57 -13.82
N VAL A 92 11.08 0.66 -13.34
CA VAL A 92 10.50 0.93 -12.02
C VAL A 92 9.07 0.40 -11.94
N ILE A 93 8.24 0.68 -12.94
CA ILE A 93 6.84 0.22 -12.95
C ILE A 93 6.75 -1.31 -13.03
N LYS A 94 7.63 -1.98 -13.79
CA LYS A 94 7.70 -3.45 -13.80
C LYS A 94 8.06 -4.00 -12.42
N PHE A 95 9.05 -3.40 -11.75
CA PHE A 95 9.43 -3.78 -10.39
C PHE A 95 8.25 -3.65 -9.42
N LEU A 96 7.55 -2.51 -9.45
CA LEU A 96 6.38 -2.30 -8.60
C LEU A 96 5.28 -3.33 -8.88
N CYS A 97 4.89 -3.49 -10.14
CA CYS A 97 3.76 -4.34 -10.53
C CYS A 97 4.00 -5.84 -10.34
N LYS A 98 5.24 -6.31 -10.58
CA LYS A 98 5.53 -7.74 -10.62
C LYS A 98 6.22 -8.23 -9.36
N ASP A 99 7.21 -7.50 -8.88
CA ASP A 99 8.06 -7.98 -7.79
C ASP A 99 7.57 -7.49 -6.44
N LEU A 100 7.51 -6.18 -6.25
CA LEU A 100 7.16 -5.59 -4.96
C LEU A 100 5.74 -6.00 -4.56
N TRP A 101 4.78 -5.93 -5.50
CA TRP A 101 3.41 -6.37 -5.24
C TRP A 101 3.33 -7.86 -4.88
N THR A 102 4.11 -8.70 -5.56
CA THR A 102 4.14 -10.15 -5.26
C THR A 102 4.75 -10.44 -3.90
N ILE A 103 5.79 -9.70 -3.51
CA ILE A 103 6.42 -9.83 -2.19
C ILE A 103 5.41 -9.47 -1.09
N LEU A 104 4.67 -8.37 -1.25
CA LEU A 104 3.76 -7.86 -0.24
C LEU A 104 2.43 -8.62 -0.19
N PHE A 105 1.82 -8.89 -1.34
CA PHE A 105 0.42 -9.36 -1.42
C PHE A 105 0.27 -10.75 -2.04
N ARG A 106 1.39 -11.38 -2.41
CA ARG A 106 1.43 -12.70 -3.05
C ARG A 106 0.62 -12.75 -4.35
N LYS A 107 0.59 -11.62 -5.07
CA LYS A 107 -0.01 -11.45 -6.40
C LYS A 107 0.68 -10.32 -7.15
N GLN A 108 0.61 -10.34 -8.47
CA GLN A 108 0.98 -9.20 -9.31
C GLN A 108 -0.19 -8.19 -9.37
N ILE A 109 0.09 -6.97 -9.81
CA ILE A 109 -0.95 -6.00 -10.19
C ILE A 109 -1.79 -6.57 -11.35
N ASP A 110 -3.11 -6.44 -11.26
CA ASP A 110 -4.03 -7.04 -12.24
C ASP A 110 -4.06 -6.26 -13.54
N ASN A 111 -4.09 -4.92 -13.47
CA ASN A 111 -4.10 -4.07 -14.65
C ASN A 111 -3.18 -2.87 -14.48
N LEU A 112 -2.39 -2.58 -15.51
CA LEU A 112 -1.57 -1.37 -15.62
C LEU A 112 -2.05 -0.57 -16.83
N LYS A 113 -2.41 0.70 -16.60
CA LYS A 113 -2.70 1.67 -17.68
C LYS A 113 -1.68 2.80 -17.61
N THR A 114 -1.35 3.40 -18.75
CA THR A 114 -0.50 4.59 -18.83
C THR A 114 -0.96 5.50 -19.95
N ASN A 115 -0.71 6.80 -19.81
CA ASN A 115 -0.87 7.77 -20.90
C ASN A 115 0.43 7.98 -21.70
N HIS A 116 1.49 7.21 -21.43
CA HIS A 116 2.82 7.34 -22.02
C HIS A 116 3.50 8.71 -21.80
N ARG A 117 2.93 9.56 -20.94
CA ARG A 117 3.43 10.89 -20.55
C ARG A 117 3.84 10.93 -19.08
N GLY A 118 4.23 9.78 -18.52
CA GLY A 118 4.67 9.64 -17.14
C GLY A 118 3.57 9.33 -16.12
N VAL A 119 2.31 9.22 -16.52
CA VAL A 119 1.22 8.81 -15.63
C VAL A 119 0.96 7.32 -15.78
N TYR A 120 0.91 6.61 -14.65
CA TYR A 120 0.63 5.18 -14.55
C TYR A 120 -0.50 4.94 -13.55
N VAL A 121 -1.43 4.06 -13.90
CA VAL A 121 -2.54 3.64 -13.05
C VAL A 121 -2.41 2.14 -12.83
N LEU A 122 -2.15 1.76 -11.59
CA LEU A 122 -2.02 0.38 -11.15
C LEU A 122 -3.34 -0.03 -10.48
N ASN A 123 -3.96 -1.10 -10.97
CA ASN A 123 -5.25 -1.57 -10.45
C ASN A 123 -5.11 -2.98 -9.87
N ASP A 124 -5.50 -3.12 -8.61
CA ASP A 124 -5.66 -4.38 -7.89
C ASP A 124 -7.16 -4.61 -7.64
N ASN A 125 -7.73 -5.60 -8.34
CA ASN A 125 -9.16 -5.93 -8.31
C ASN A 125 -9.59 -6.62 -7.01
N SER A 126 -8.64 -7.08 -6.20
CA SER A 126 -8.90 -7.89 -5.00
C SER A 126 -7.85 -7.60 -3.95
N PHE A 127 -7.79 -6.33 -3.55
CA PHE A 127 -6.80 -5.85 -2.61
C PHE A 127 -7.04 -6.44 -1.22
N ARG A 128 -6.38 -7.57 -0.96
CA ARG A 128 -6.60 -8.40 0.23
C ARG A 128 -6.54 -7.68 1.58
N PRO A 129 -5.68 -6.67 1.81
CA PRO A 129 -5.68 -5.93 3.06
C PRO A 129 -7.07 -5.35 3.42
N PHE A 130 -7.91 -5.08 2.42
CA PHE A 130 -9.23 -4.51 2.63
C PHE A 130 -10.31 -5.59 2.85
N ALA A 131 -10.02 -6.86 2.55
CA ALA A 131 -10.99 -7.95 2.69
C ALA A 131 -11.42 -8.21 4.14
N ARG A 132 -10.58 -7.84 5.10
CA ARG A 132 -10.84 -7.99 6.55
C ARG A 132 -11.20 -6.68 7.23
N MET A 133 -11.24 -5.56 6.49
CA MET A 133 -11.68 -4.29 7.05
C MET A 133 -13.20 -4.27 7.11
N SER A 134 -13.73 -4.10 8.32
CA SER A 134 -15.15 -3.83 8.53
C SER A 134 -15.41 -2.35 8.32
N MET A 135 -16.39 -2.02 7.47
CA MET A 135 -16.94 -0.66 7.39
C MET A 135 -18.26 -0.62 8.17
N SER A 136 -18.52 0.49 8.87
CA SER A 136 -19.77 0.69 9.62
C SER A 136 -21.00 0.54 8.72
N VAL A 137 -20.91 0.97 7.46
CA VAL A 137 -21.96 0.83 6.43
C VAL A 137 -21.34 0.49 5.07
N ARG A 138 -21.58 -0.73 4.56
CA ARG A 138 -21.05 -1.19 3.25
C ARG A 138 -21.50 -0.32 2.06
N SER A 139 -22.65 0.33 2.16
CA SER A 139 -23.17 1.23 1.11
C SER A 139 -22.39 2.53 1.00
N GLU A 140 -21.93 3.10 2.12
CA GLU A 140 -21.15 4.34 2.15
C GLU A 140 -19.72 4.13 1.65
N ALA A 141 -19.20 2.91 1.81
CA ALA A 141 -17.87 2.51 1.33
C ALA A 141 -17.68 2.75 -0.17
N VAL A 142 -18.66 2.30 -0.96
CA VAL A 142 -18.58 2.32 -2.43
C VAL A 142 -18.74 3.74 -2.96
N SER A 143 -19.65 4.53 -2.38
CA SER A 143 -19.85 5.93 -2.78
C SER A 143 -18.63 6.80 -2.44
N MET A 144 -18.03 6.61 -1.26
CA MET A 144 -16.82 7.34 -0.85
C MET A 144 -15.61 6.97 -1.72
N ALA A 145 -15.41 5.68 -2.00
CA ALA A 145 -14.32 5.25 -2.88
C ALA A 145 -14.45 5.79 -4.31
N GLN A 146 -15.68 5.86 -4.84
CA GLN A 146 -15.95 6.43 -6.17
C GLN A 146 -15.74 7.95 -6.22
N ALA A 147 -16.03 8.66 -5.14
CA ALA A 147 -15.86 10.11 -5.06
C ALA A 147 -14.39 10.55 -5.12
N THR A 148 -13.46 9.78 -4.54
CA THR A 148 -12.03 10.10 -4.56
C THR A 148 -11.36 9.82 -5.91
N ILE A 149 -11.92 8.92 -6.73
CA ILE A 149 -11.36 8.54 -8.03
C ILE A 149 -11.75 9.53 -9.14
N GLN A 150 -12.79 10.35 -8.92
CA GLN A 150 -13.14 11.39 -9.88
C GLN A 150 -12.17 12.57 -9.74
N PRO A 151 -11.60 13.07 -10.85
CA PRO A 151 -10.82 14.30 -10.78
C PRO A 151 -11.72 15.41 -10.25
N LYS A 152 -11.27 16.11 -9.20
CA LYS A 152 -11.88 17.40 -8.83
C LYS A 152 -11.84 18.30 -10.09
N PRO A 153 -12.93 19.04 -10.38
CA PRO A 153 -13.02 19.90 -11.56
C PRO A 153 -11.93 20.97 -11.57
#